data_AF-A0A928ZXB3-F1
#
_entry.id   AF-A0A928ZXB3-F1
#
_cell.length_a   1.000
_cell.length_b   1.000
_cell.length_c   1.000
_cell.angle_alpha   90.00
_cell.angle_beta   90.00
_cell.angle_gamma   90.00
#
_symmetry.space_group_name_H-M   'P 1'
#
loop_
_entity.id
_entity.type
_entity.pdbx_description
1 polymer ?
#
loop_
_entity_poly.entity_id
_entity_poly.type
_entity_poly.pdbx_seq_one_letter_code
_entity_poly.pdbx_strand_id
1 'polypeptide(L)'
;MKFRDVTLAAIAALALLGTDSQTARAEVDSTALQPFVPPTYEYQQLENQRQLADYWQQVGANAVVVGDYPNALTALSKAVDLTSASEPELLEQRGWVYYRLGNESIAAADFRTAAALYLSEQHYDAYVNTQHMLDFLNS
;
A
#
# COMPACT_ATOMS: atom_id res chain seq x y z
N MET A 1 -13.62 29.95 -9.35
CA MET A 1 -14.02 28.53 -9.49
C MET A 1 -15.16 28.30 -8.52
N LYS A 2 -16.40 28.20 -8.99
CA LYS A 2 -17.63 28.13 -8.18
C LYS A 2 -18.08 26.66 -8.10
N PHE A 3 -18.27 26.16 -6.88
CA PHE A 3 -18.96 24.90 -6.61
C PHE A 3 -20.41 24.99 -7.11
N ARG A 4 -20.88 23.96 -7.81
CA ARG A 4 -22.28 23.84 -8.23
C ARG A 4 -22.95 22.76 -7.38
N ASP A 5 -24.10 23.14 -6.84
CA ASP A 5 -24.97 22.38 -5.97
C ASP A 5 -25.47 21.08 -6.61
N VAL A 6 -25.39 20.00 -5.84
CA VAL A 6 -26.03 18.70 -6.15
C VAL A 6 -27.47 18.78 -5.65
N THR A 7 -28.43 18.80 -6.58
CA THR A 7 -29.86 18.68 -6.25
C THR A 7 -30.28 17.21 -6.31
N LEU A 8 -30.82 16.75 -5.19
CA LEU A 8 -31.43 15.43 -4.96
C LEU A 8 -32.60 15.23 -5.95
N ALA A 9 -32.49 14.28 -6.88
CA ALA A 9 -33.64 13.84 -7.67
C ALA A 9 -34.32 12.67 -6.94
N ALA A 10 -35.53 12.94 -6.45
CA ALA A 10 -36.38 11.99 -5.75
C ALA A 10 -36.80 10.82 -6.64
N ILE A 11 -36.91 9.65 -6.00
CA ILE A 11 -37.32 8.37 -6.55
C ILE A 11 -38.80 8.45 -6.95
N ALA A 12 -39.12 8.19 -8.22
CA ALA A 12 -40.49 7.93 -8.67
C ALA A 12 -40.61 6.46 -9.09
N ALA A 13 -41.19 5.63 -8.21
CA ALA A 13 -41.59 4.26 -8.54
C ALA A 13 -43.00 4.31 -9.15
N LEU A 14 -43.11 4.03 -10.45
CA LEU A 14 -44.39 3.90 -11.15
C LEU A 14 -44.93 2.47 -10.94
N ALA A 15 -46.05 2.36 -10.23
CA ALA A 15 -46.79 1.11 -10.11
C ALA A 15 -47.63 0.88 -11.39
N LEU A 16 -47.42 -0.26 -12.06
CA LEU A 16 -48.33 -0.80 -13.07
C LEU A 16 -48.78 -2.19 -12.60
N LEU A 17 -50.09 -2.32 -12.40
CA LEU A 17 -50.78 -3.53 -11.94
C LEU A 17 -50.74 -4.62 -13.02
N GLY A 18 -50.38 -5.83 -12.61
CA GLY A 18 -50.51 -7.06 -13.38
C GLY A 18 -50.30 -8.25 -12.44
N THR A 19 -51.38 -8.95 -12.13
CA THR A 19 -51.47 -10.07 -11.19
C THR A 19 -50.78 -11.31 -11.74
N ASP A 20 -49.85 -11.92 -11.00
CA ASP A 20 -49.86 -13.36 -10.71
C ASP A 20 -48.79 -13.75 -9.68
N SER A 21 -49.16 -14.73 -8.86
CA SER A 21 -48.60 -15.10 -7.56
C SER A 21 -47.29 -15.89 -7.61
N GLN A 22 -46.55 -15.82 -6.49
CA GLN A 22 -45.36 -16.60 -6.10
C GLN A 22 -43.99 -16.02 -6.50
N THR A 23 -43.66 -14.89 -5.89
CA THR A 23 -42.28 -14.67 -5.44
C THR A 23 -42.36 -14.24 -3.98
N ALA A 24 -41.72 -15.00 -3.08
CA ALA A 24 -41.40 -14.53 -1.75
C ALA A 24 -40.45 -13.33 -1.89
N ARG A 25 -41.02 -12.15 -2.14
CA ARG A 25 -40.35 -10.90 -1.87
C ARG A 25 -40.25 -10.86 -0.36
N ALA A 26 -39.10 -11.23 0.18
CA ALA A 26 -38.73 -10.80 1.51
C ALA A 26 -39.00 -9.29 1.51
N GLU A 27 -40.02 -8.86 2.25
CA GLU A 27 -40.20 -7.46 2.59
C GLU A 27 -38.89 -7.06 3.24
N VAL A 28 -38.02 -6.41 2.47
CA VAL A 28 -36.89 -5.69 3.04
C VAL A 28 -37.57 -4.65 3.90
N ASP A 29 -37.62 -4.91 5.20
CA ASP A 29 -38.10 -3.95 6.18
C ASP A 29 -37.23 -2.71 6.04
N SER A 30 -37.73 -1.75 5.25
CA SER A 30 -37.06 -0.49 4.97
C SER A 30 -36.88 0.34 6.23
N THR A 31 -37.51 -0.07 7.35
CA THR A 31 -37.37 0.57 8.66
C THR A 31 -36.18 0.03 9.47
N ALA A 32 -35.55 -1.07 9.02
CA ALA A 32 -34.40 -1.68 9.68
C ALA A 32 -33.04 -1.36 9.04
N LEU A 33 -33.01 -0.59 7.94
CA LEU A 33 -31.75 -0.16 7.33
C LEU A 33 -31.12 0.92 8.21
N GLN A 34 -30.12 0.53 9.02
CA GLN A 34 -29.26 1.53 9.64
C GLN A 34 -28.66 2.42 8.54
N PRO A 35 -28.70 3.76 8.69
CA PRO A 35 -28.09 4.64 7.72
C PRO A 35 -26.61 4.26 7.59
N PHE A 36 -26.14 4.12 6.36
CA PHE A 36 -24.72 3.91 6.10
C PHE A 36 -23.94 5.08 6.71
N VAL A 37 -23.22 4.80 7.78
CA VAL A 37 -22.25 5.72 8.36
C VAL A 37 -20.92 5.42 7.66
N PRO A 38 -20.42 6.30 6.78
CA PRO A 38 -19.09 6.10 6.22
C PRO A 38 -18.09 6.03 7.38
N PRO A 39 -17.15 5.07 7.36
CA PRO A 39 -16.10 5.03 8.38
C PRO A 39 -15.40 6.39 8.44
N THR A 40 -15.27 6.93 9.66
CA THR A 40 -14.46 8.11 9.89
C THR A 40 -13.00 7.68 9.89
N TYR A 41 -12.28 8.05 8.82
CA TYR A 41 -10.85 7.85 8.76
C TYR A 41 -10.15 8.98 9.50
N GLU A 42 -9.51 8.64 10.62
CA GLU A 42 -8.62 9.57 11.31
C GLU A 42 -7.31 9.64 10.53
N TYR A 43 -7.17 10.70 9.72
CA TYR A 43 -5.91 10.96 9.03
C TYR A 43 -4.89 11.45 10.05
N GLN A 44 -3.93 10.59 10.41
CA GLN A 44 -2.73 11.05 11.11
C GLN A 44 -1.98 11.99 10.17
N GLN A 45 -1.89 13.27 10.54
CA GLN A 45 -1.05 14.22 9.84
C GLN A 45 0.41 13.85 10.15
N LEU A 46 1.12 13.36 9.13
CA LEU A 46 2.54 13.04 9.24
C LEU A 46 3.32 14.32 8.98
N GLU A 47 3.75 14.96 10.05
CA GLU A 47 4.31 16.32 10.03
C GLU A 47 5.80 16.33 9.59
N ASN A 48 6.47 15.18 9.64
CA ASN A 48 7.89 15.03 9.29
C ASN A 48 8.10 13.98 8.19
N GLN A 49 9.00 14.27 7.24
CA GLN A 49 9.42 13.36 6.16
C GLN A 49 9.86 11.98 6.67
N ARG A 50 10.53 11.89 7.82
CA ARG A 50 10.93 10.61 8.44
C ARG A 50 9.70 9.76 8.79
N GLN A 51 8.72 10.34 9.50
CA GLN A 51 7.50 9.61 9.85
C GLN A 51 6.69 9.21 8.62
N LEU A 52 6.71 10.05 7.58
CA LEU A 52 6.10 9.71 6.31
C LEU A 52 6.81 8.54 5.62
N ALA A 53 8.14 8.49 5.67
CA ALA A 53 8.91 7.36 5.16
C ALA A 53 8.60 6.07 5.93
N ASP A 54 8.57 6.12 7.26
CA ASP A 54 8.22 4.97 8.12
C ASP A 54 6.82 4.44 7.79
N TYR A 55 5.85 5.34 7.57
CA TYR A 55 4.51 4.96 7.14
C TYR A 55 4.53 4.22 5.79
N TRP A 56 5.23 4.75 4.78
CA TRP A 56 5.34 4.10 3.48
C TRP A 56 6.10 2.78 3.55
N GLN A 57 7.10 2.66 4.42
CA GLN A 57 7.78 1.39 4.69
C GLN A 57 6.81 0.35 5.24
N GLN A 58 5.99 0.72 6.23
CA GLN A 58 4.98 -0.19 6.80
C GLN A 58 3.94 -0.63 5.76
N VAL A 59 3.47 0.29 4.91
CA VAL A 59 2.58 -0.07 3.78
C VAL A 59 3.26 -1.06 2.85
N GLY A 60 4.54 -0.82 2.52
CA GLY A 60 5.33 -1.70 1.67
C GLY A 60 5.52 -3.09 2.27
N ALA A 61 5.90 -3.17 3.54
CA ALA A 61 6.07 -4.43 4.26
C ALA A 61 4.77 -5.23 4.32
N ASN A 62 3.64 -4.59 4.61
CA ASN A 62 2.33 -5.25 4.61
C ASN A 62 1.96 -5.81 3.23
N ALA A 63 2.28 -5.08 2.15
CA ALA A 63 2.08 -5.56 0.78
C ALA A 63 2.98 -6.77 0.47
N VAL A 64 4.24 -6.80 0.95
CA VAL A 64 5.12 -7.97 0.84
C VAL A 64 4.52 -9.21 1.52
N VAL A 65 3.95 -9.05 2.71
CA VAL A 65 3.33 -10.15 3.48
C VAL A 65 2.20 -10.82 2.70
N VAL A 66 1.40 -10.05 1.97
CA VAL A 66 0.30 -10.58 1.14
C VAL A 66 0.72 -10.93 -0.29
N GLY A 67 2.00 -10.77 -0.63
CA GLY A 67 2.55 -11.08 -1.96
C GLY A 67 2.25 -10.04 -3.05
N ASP A 68 1.76 -8.86 -2.68
CA ASP A 68 1.48 -7.76 -3.60
C ASP A 68 2.76 -6.95 -3.87
N TYR A 69 3.69 -7.57 -4.61
CA TYR A 69 4.99 -6.98 -4.92
C TYR A 69 4.91 -5.66 -5.70
N PRO A 70 3.96 -5.43 -6.64
CA PRO A 70 3.82 -4.12 -7.30
C PRO A 70 3.46 -2.98 -6.33
N ASN A 71 2.53 -3.21 -5.40
CA ASN A 71 2.19 -2.19 -4.40
C ASN A 71 3.29 -2.04 -3.35
N ALA A 72 3.95 -3.13 -2.96
CA ALA A 72 5.13 -3.08 -2.11
C ALA A 72 6.23 -2.20 -2.71
N LEU A 73 6.52 -2.39 -4.01
CA LEU A 73 7.53 -1.61 -4.72
C LEU A 73 7.18 -0.11 -4.72
N THR A 74 5.92 0.22 -5.00
CA THR A 74 5.45 1.60 -5.02
C THR A 74 5.62 2.26 -3.66
N ALA A 75 5.26 1.57 -2.58
CA ALA A 75 5.36 2.10 -1.22
C ALA A 75 6.81 2.23 -0.77
N LEU A 76 7.64 1.20 -0.94
CA LEU A 76 9.06 1.24 -0.57
C LEU A 76 9.83 2.29 -1.38
N SER A 77 9.50 2.49 -2.66
CA SER A 77 10.12 3.55 -3.46
C SER A 77 9.84 4.94 -2.90
N LYS A 78 8.60 5.21 -2.47
CA LYS A 78 8.27 6.47 -1.79
C LYS A 78 9.05 6.64 -0.48
N ALA A 79 9.19 5.57 0.30
CA ALA A 79 9.96 5.62 1.55
C ALA A 79 11.43 5.96 1.26
N VAL A 80 12.05 5.33 0.26
CA VAL A 80 13.43 5.60 -0.16
C VAL A 80 13.59 7.05 -0.64
N ASP A 81 12.64 7.57 -1.43
CA ASP A 81 12.69 8.94 -1.93
C ASP A 81 12.62 9.98 -0.79
N LEU A 82 11.78 9.72 0.22
CA LEU A 82 11.60 10.59 1.38
C LEU A 82 12.84 10.65 2.28
N THR A 83 13.65 9.59 2.30
CA THR A 83 14.91 9.53 3.07
C THR A 83 16.13 9.82 2.21
N SER A 84 15.95 10.19 0.93
CA SER A 84 17.05 10.38 -0.02
C SER A 84 18.00 9.17 -0.08
N ALA A 85 17.45 7.96 0.05
CA ALA A 85 18.19 6.70 0.07
C ALA A 85 19.28 6.59 1.16
N SER A 86 19.11 7.25 2.30
CA SER A 86 20.07 7.20 3.41
C SER A 86 19.80 6.07 4.42
N GLU A 87 18.66 5.39 4.33
CA GLU A 87 18.27 4.33 5.28
C GLU A 87 18.47 2.95 4.62
N PRO A 88 19.46 2.14 5.06
CA PRO A 88 19.81 0.89 4.38
C PRO A 88 18.69 -0.16 4.34
N GLU A 89 17.86 -0.22 5.38
CA GLU A 89 16.75 -1.17 5.46
C GLU A 89 15.73 -0.98 4.33
N LEU A 90 15.44 0.28 3.95
CA LEU A 90 14.49 0.58 2.88
C LEU A 90 15.01 0.10 1.53
N LEU A 91 16.31 0.25 1.29
CA LEU A 91 16.98 -0.23 0.09
C LEU A 91 17.01 -1.76 0.06
N GLU A 92 17.36 -2.41 1.17
CA GLU A 92 17.33 -3.87 1.27
C GLU A 92 15.93 -4.44 0.98
N GLN A 93 14.90 -3.90 1.65
CA GLN A 93 13.50 -4.33 1.45
C GLN A 93 13.05 -4.12 0.00
N ARG A 94 13.40 -2.98 -0.63
CA ARG A 94 13.07 -2.73 -2.03
C ARG A 94 13.85 -3.65 -2.97
N GLY A 95 15.10 -3.96 -2.66
CA GLY A 95 15.92 -4.93 -3.38
C GLY A 95 15.28 -6.32 -3.40
N TRP A 96 14.77 -6.79 -2.26
CA TRP A 96 14.00 -8.03 -2.19
C TRP A 96 12.76 -7.99 -3.07
N VAL A 97 12.01 -6.88 -3.07
CA VAL A 97 10.81 -6.74 -3.92
C VAL A 97 11.18 -6.76 -5.40
N TYR A 98 12.24 -6.06 -5.81
CA TYR A 98 12.71 -6.11 -7.19
C TYR A 98 13.12 -7.53 -7.60
N TYR A 99 13.81 -8.27 -6.73
CA TYR A 99 14.14 -9.67 -6.97
C TYR A 99 12.89 -10.53 -7.17
N ARG A 100 11.86 -10.38 -6.32
CA ARG A 100 10.58 -11.11 -6.46
C ARG A 100 9.82 -10.78 -7.74
N LEU A 101 10.04 -9.60 -8.31
CA LEU A 101 9.50 -9.16 -9.58
C LEU A 101 10.38 -9.55 -10.79
N GLY A 102 11.51 -10.23 -10.58
CA GLY A 102 12.44 -10.64 -11.63
C GLY A 102 13.39 -9.53 -12.11
N ASN A 103 13.44 -8.40 -11.42
CA ASN A 103 14.28 -7.25 -11.76
C ASN A 103 15.63 -7.30 -11.02
N GLU A 104 16.40 -8.36 -11.28
CA GLU A 104 17.62 -8.70 -10.54
C GLU A 104 18.70 -7.61 -10.61
N SER A 105 18.86 -6.93 -11.74
CA SER A 105 19.84 -5.85 -11.89
C SER A 105 19.58 -4.67 -10.97
N ILE A 106 18.30 -4.30 -10.78
CA ILE A 106 17.89 -3.22 -9.88
C ILE A 106 17.99 -3.70 -8.43
N ALA A 107 17.60 -4.95 -8.16
CA ALA A 107 17.77 -5.56 -6.84
C ALA A 107 19.23 -5.53 -6.38
N ALA A 108 20.17 -5.94 -7.24
CA ALA A 108 21.60 -5.91 -6.95
C ALA A 108 22.12 -4.48 -6.72
N ALA A 109 21.57 -3.47 -7.39
CA ALA A 109 21.91 -2.08 -7.13
C ALA A 109 21.47 -1.62 -5.74
N ASP A 110 20.24 -1.93 -5.36
CA ASP A 110 19.71 -1.62 -4.02
C ASP A 110 20.48 -2.34 -2.91
N PHE A 111 20.73 -3.66 -3.06
CA PHE A 111 21.51 -4.43 -2.09
C PHE A 111 22.95 -3.91 -1.94
N ARG A 112 23.58 -3.48 -3.04
CA ARG A 112 24.93 -2.91 -2.97
C ARG A 112 24.98 -1.62 -2.16
N THR A 113 24.03 -0.72 -2.37
CA THR A 113 23.94 0.52 -1.59
C THR A 113 23.62 0.23 -0.13
N ALA A 114 22.66 -0.68 0.14
CA ALA A 114 22.31 -1.10 1.50
C ALA A 114 23.51 -1.70 2.24
N ALA A 115 24.27 -2.61 1.61
CA ALA A 115 25.46 -3.21 2.21
C ALA A 115 26.52 -2.15 2.56
N ALA A 116 26.77 -1.19 1.67
CA ALA A 116 27.73 -0.11 1.94
C ALA A 116 27.32 0.75 3.15
N LEU A 117 26.02 1.07 3.25
CA LEU A 117 25.46 1.84 4.36
C LEU A 117 25.50 1.05 5.67
N TYR A 118 25.03 -0.20 5.70
CA TYR A 118 25.12 -1.07 6.87
C TYR A 118 26.54 -1.24 7.38
N LEU A 119 27.52 -1.37 6.49
CA LEU A 119 28.94 -1.42 6.86
C LEU A 119 29.40 -0.11 7.51
N SER A 120 28.99 1.04 6.95
CA SER A 120 29.33 2.36 7.49
C SER A 120 28.71 2.63 8.87
N GLU A 121 27.52 2.08 9.11
CA GLU A 121 26.78 2.15 10.37
C GLU A 121 27.19 1.07 11.38
N GLN A 122 28.12 0.18 11.02
CA GLN A 122 28.57 -0.96 11.85
C GLN A 122 27.47 -1.98 12.17
N HIS A 123 26.46 -2.09 11.30
CA HIS A 123 25.41 -3.11 11.33
C HIS A 123 25.87 -4.39 10.63
N TYR A 124 26.88 -5.06 11.21
CA TYR A 124 27.59 -6.17 10.54
C TYR A 124 26.70 -7.36 10.15
N ASP A 125 25.71 -7.72 10.97
CA ASP A 125 24.81 -8.84 10.66
C ASP A 125 23.96 -8.53 9.41
N ALA A 126 23.42 -7.32 9.32
CA ALA A 126 22.64 -6.87 8.18
C ALA A 126 23.51 -6.71 6.92
N TYR A 127 24.74 -6.21 7.08
CA TYR A 127 25.74 -6.18 6.01
C TYR A 127 26.00 -7.58 5.44
N VAL A 128 26.28 -8.58 6.29
CA VAL A 128 26.56 -9.95 5.85
C VAL A 128 25.36 -10.55 5.11
N ASN A 129 24.14 -10.40 5.63
CA ASN A 129 22.93 -10.92 4.99
C ASN A 129 22.70 -10.28 3.61
N THR A 130 22.84 -8.96 3.54
CA THR A 130 22.68 -8.20 2.29
C THR A 130 23.76 -8.58 1.27
N GLN A 131 25.01 -8.74 1.73
CA GLN A 131 26.13 -9.12 0.87
C GLN A 131 25.94 -10.54 0.30
N HIS A 132 25.45 -11.50 1.08
CA HIS A 132 25.15 -12.84 0.56
C HIS A 132 24.10 -12.80 -0.56
N MET A 133 23.05 -11.98 -0.41
CA MET A 133 22.05 -11.84 -1.46
C MET A 133 22.62 -11.14 -2.70
N LEU A 134 23.47 -10.13 -2.51
CA LEU A 134 24.18 -9.47 -3.62
C LEU A 134 25.09 -10.46 -4.36
N ASP A 135 25.83 -11.30 -3.65
CA ASP A 135 26.72 -12.31 -4.24
C ASP A 135 25.91 -13.37 -5.01
N PHE A 136 24.76 -13.80 -4.48
CA PHE A 136 23.83 -14.70 -5.16
C PHE A 136 23.31 -14.12 -6.48
N LEU A 137 23.02 -12.81 -6.55
CA LEU A 137 22.56 -12.18 -7.79
C LEU A 137 23.67 -11.99 -8.85
N ASN A 138 24.94 -12.06 -8.44
CA ASN A 138 26.08 -11.86 -9.33
C ASN A 138 26.75 -13.18 -9.75
N SER A 139 26.31 -14.32 -9.22
CA SER A 139 26.84 -15.67 -9.52
C SER A 139 26.16 -16.31 -10.72
#